data_AF-A0A9D0TEH7-F1
#
_entry.id   AF-A0A9D0TEH7-F1
#
_cell.length_a   1.000
_cell.length_b   1.000
_cell.length_c   1.000
_cell.angle_alpha   90.00
_cell.angle_beta   90.00
_cell.angle_gamma   90.00
#
_symmetry.space_group_name_H-M   'P 1'
#
loop_
_entity.id
_entity.type
_entity.pdbx_description
1 polymer ?
#
loop_
_entity_poly.entity_id
_entity_poly.type
_entity_poly.pdbx_seq_one_letter_code
_entity_poly.pdbx_strand_id
1 'polypeptide(L)'
;MKLRIQSTQIVDHEELRTLLIDSLDQLVGDNAQILEPKLPWEGHPILVADARQRPVLISFDPDNAQAALLGGLQAAEQISSALTWINQVYDALHNQQHPPRLVVISRQPPPGADSILAACACLKLFSYKVLQVNGETGLWLEAVDERQAEPDTGTVQAAPQPAPAIVPDTQPVRAADTLPSLSDEEKLYFRQL
;
A
#
# COMPACT_ATOMS: atom_id res chain seq x y z
N MET A 1 19.12 -9.22 33.84
CA MET A 1 18.18 -10.02 33.01
C MET A 1 18.84 -10.27 31.66
N LYS A 2 18.72 -11.48 31.07
CA LYS A 2 19.21 -11.78 29.72
C LYS A 2 18.06 -11.62 28.73
N LEU A 3 18.21 -10.76 27.73
CA LEU A 3 17.24 -10.58 26.65
C LEU A 3 17.13 -11.87 25.82
N ARG A 4 15.91 -12.34 25.59
CA ARG A 4 15.62 -13.48 24.70
C ARG A 4 14.71 -13.00 23.58
N ILE A 5 15.21 -13.05 22.35
CA ILE A 5 14.45 -12.74 21.13
C ILE A 5 14.33 -14.03 20.33
N GLN A 6 13.11 -14.38 19.94
CA GLN A 6 12.82 -15.54 19.10
C GLN A 6 11.94 -15.10 17.93
N SER A 7 12.22 -15.57 16.72
CA SER A 7 11.30 -15.38 15.60
C SER A 7 10.28 -16.51 15.60
N THR A 8 9.00 -16.17 15.51
CA THR A 8 7.92 -17.13 15.27
C THR A 8 7.33 -16.93 13.88
N GLN A 9 6.84 -18.03 13.29
CA GLN A 9 6.32 -18.05 11.91
C GLN A 9 4.82 -18.29 11.84
N ILE A 10 4.10 -18.41 12.95
CA ILE A 10 2.66 -18.71 12.88
C ILE A 10 1.96 -17.69 13.76
N VAL A 11 1.13 -16.89 13.10
CA VAL A 11 0.21 -15.93 13.67
C VAL A 11 -1.03 -16.04 12.81
N ASP A 12 -2.18 -16.26 13.44
CA ASP A 12 -3.43 -16.31 12.70
C ASP A 12 -3.88 -14.90 12.28
N HIS A 13 -4.93 -14.82 11.46
CA HIS A 13 -5.37 -13.55 10.89
C HIS A 13 -5.86 -12.54 11.96
N GLU A 14 -6.47 -13.02 13.04
CA GLU A 14 -7.02 -12.17 14.11
C GLU A 14 -5.92 -11.68 15.06
N GLU A 15 -4.97 -12.55 15.38
CA GLU A 15 -3.77 -12.22 16.16
C GLU A 15 -2.91 -11.21 15.39
N LEU A 16 -2.71 -11.39 14.09
CA LEU A 16 -2.00 -10.43 13.25
C LEU A 16 -2.71 -9.08 13.24
N ARG A 17 -4.04 -9.06 13.14
CA ARG A 17 -4.81 -7.79 13.21
C ARG A 17 -4.57 -7.07 14.52
N THR A 18 -4.62 -7.80 15.64
CA THR A 18 -4.41 -7.23 16.99
C THR A 18 -3.02 -6.62 17.08
N LEU A 19 -1.99 -7.35 16.66
CA LEU A 19 -0.62 -6.85 16.66
C LEU A 19 -0.42 -5.63 15.74
N LEU A 20 -1.13 -5.57 14.62
CA LEU A 20 -1.11 -4.42 13.71
C LEU A 20 -1.79 -3.19 14.31
N ILE A 21 -2.90 -3.39 15.03
CA ILE A 21 -3.58 -2.33 15.79
C ILE A 21 -2.64 -1.78 16.87
N ASP A 22 -1.93 -2.65 17.58
CA ASP A 22 -0.96 -2.24 18.60
C ASP A 22 0.27 -1.52 17.99
N SER A 23 0.51 -1.70 16.69
CA SER A 23 1.66 -1.13 15.95
C SER A 23 1.28 0.03 15.02
N LEU A 24 0.09 0.64 15.19
CA LEU A 24 -0.42 1.66 14.26
C LEU A 24 0.50 2.87 14.11
N ASP A 25 1.14 3.31 15.19
CA ASP A 25 2.06 4.45 15.16
C ASP A 25 3.24 4.21 14.20
N GLN A 26 3.70 2.97 14.06
CA GLN A 26 4.78 2.61 13.13
C GLN A 26 4.31 2.62 11.66
N LEU A 27 3.02 2.35 11.42
CA LEU A 27 2.46 2.23 10.07
C LEU A 27 1.98 3.58 9.51
N VAL A 28 1.36 4.39 10.36
CA VAL A 28 0.61 5.58 9.96
C VAL A 28 1.17 6.86 10.59
N GLY A 29 2.04 6.73 11.59
CA GLY A 29 2.58 7.82 12.40
C GLY A 29 1.77 8.05 13.68
N ASP A 30 2.35 8.81 14.61
CA ASP A 30 1.76 9.11 15.91
C ASP A 30 0.34 9.71 15.80
N ASN A 31 -0.51 9.43 16.79
CA ASN A 31 -1.91 9.89 16.87
C ASN A 31 -2.80 9.34 15.75
N ALA A 32 -2.53 8.13 15.27
CA ALA A 32 -3.47 7.41 14.42
C ALA A 32 -4.77 7.13 15.19
N GLN A 33 -5.92 7.36 14.56
CA GLN A 33 -7.23 7.08 15.12
C GLN A 33 -7.86 5.91 14.38
N ILE A 34 -8.31 4.89 15.11
CA ILE A 34 -9.07 3.79 14.51
C ILE A 34 -10.47 4.28 14.18
N LEU A 35 -10.87 4.15 12.91
CA LEU A 35 -12.22 4.45 12.44
C LEU A 35 -13.07 3.17 12.42
N GLU A 36 -12.54 2.10 11.86
CA GLU A 36 -13.15 0.77 11.86
C GLU A 36 -12.05 -0.29 12.01
N PRO A 37 -11.97 -1.02 13.14
CA PRO A 37 -10.96 -2.06 13.33
C PRO A 37 -11.15 -3.26 12.41
N LYS A 38 -12.36 -3.54 11.92
CA LYS A 38 -12.64 -4.73 11.11
C LYS A 38 -13.74 -4.45 10.07
N LEU A 39 -13.34 -4.03 8.87
CA LEU A 39 -14.28 -3.83 7.78
C LEU A 39 -14.96 -5.15 7.35
N PRO A 40 -16.23 -5.10 6.89
CA PRO A 40 -17.03 -6.28 6.56
C PRO A 40 -16.67 -6.93 5.22
N TRP A 41 -15.57 -6.51 4.60
CA TRP A 41 -15.10 -7.00 3.31
C TRP A 41 -14.10 -8.14 3.45
N GLU A 42 -13.79 -8.78 2.32
CA GLU A 42 -12.77 -9.83 2.28
C GLU A 42 -11.43 -9.32 2.83
N GLY A 43 -10.70 -10.19 3.54
CA GLY A 43 -9.44 -9.83 4.21
C GLY A 43 -9.62 -9.01 5.49
N HIS A 44 -10.83 -8.50 5.76
CA HIS A 44 -11.15 -7.73 6.96
C HIS A 44 -10.15 -6.60 7.25
N PRO A 45 -9.96 -5.66 6.31
CA PRO A 45 -8.98 -4.60 6.47
C PRO A 45 -9.35 -3.65 7.61
N ILE A 46 -8.34 -2.94 8.11
CA ILE A 46 -8.48 -1.94 9.18
C ILE A 46 -8.56 -0.57 8.52
N LEU A 47 -9.52 0.26 8.93
CA LEU A 47 -9.61 1.65 8.51
C LEU A 47 -9.21 2.57 9.66
N VAL A 48 -8.23 3.43 9.41
CA VAL A 48 -7.73 4.41 10.39
C VAL A 48 -7.64 5.80 9.76
N ALA A 49 -7.52 6.81 10.60
CA ALA A 49 -7.15 8.17 10.23
C ALA A 49 -5.73 8.46 10.71
N ASP A 50 -4.92 9.12 9.88
CA ASP A 50 -3.61 9.61 10.32
C ASP A 50 -3.73 10.89 11.18
N ALA A 51 -2.59 11.38 11.69
CA ALA A 51 -2.52 12.65 12.44
C ALA A 51 -3.11 13.87 11.70
N ARG A 52 -3.23 13.79 10.37
CA ARG A 52 -3.79 14.83 9.50
C ARG A 52 -5.24 14.54 9.12
N GLN A 53 -5.91 13.61 9.79
CA GLN A 53 -7.29 13.21 9.53
C GLN A 53 -7.50 12.69 8.10
N ARG A 54 -6.49 12.03 7.52
CA ARG A 54 -6.60 11.37 6.21
C ARG A 54 -6.87 9.88 6.40
N PRO A 55 -7.83 9.31 5.66
CA PRO A 55 -8.12 7.89 5.77
C PRO A 55 -6.95 7.06 5.25
N VAL A 56 -6.64 6.00 5.98
CA VAL A 56 -5.64 4.99 5.65
C VAL A 56 -6.28 3.61 5.81
N LEU A 57 -6.29 2.87 4.72
CA LEU A 57 -6.75 1.50 4.68
C LEU A 57 -5.54 0.58 4.86
N ILE A 58 -5.58 -0.29 5.87
CA ILE A 58 -4.54 -1.27 6.12
C ILE A 58 -5.08 -2.65 5.71
N SER A 59 -4.48 -3.22 4.68
CA SER A 59 -4.80 -4.56 4.18
C SER A 59 -3.65 -5.51 4.45
N PHE A 60 -3.97 -6.72 4.88
CA PHE A 60 -2.95 -7.69 5.28
C PHE A 60 -3.45 -9.12 5.09
N ASP A 61 -2.51 -10.03 4.90
CA ASP A 61 -2.76 -11.46 4.84
C ASP A 61 -1.52 -12.19 5.39
N PRO A 62 -1.68 -13.12 6.36
CA PRO A 62 -0.55 -13.78 6.98
C PRO A 62 0.20 -14.72 6.04
N ASP A 63 -0.46 -15.23 4.99
CA ASP A 63 0.04 -16.32 4.15
C ASP A 63 0.26 -15.89 2.69
N ASN A 64 -0.55 -14.95 2.18
CA ASN A 64 -0.60 -14.59 0.77
C ASN A 64 -0.50 -13.07 0.53
N ALA A 65 0.71 -12.61 0.17
CA ALA A 65 0.97 -11.21 -0.15
C ALA A 65 0.12 -10.65 -1.31
N GLN A 66 -0.25 -11.50 -2.29
CA GLN A 66 -1.11 -11.07 -3.40
C GLN A 66 -2.54 -10.84 -2.92
N ALA A 67 -3.05 -11.70 -2.05
CA ALA A 67 -4.38 -11.52 -1.45
C ALA A 67 -4.43 -10.23 -0.62
N ALA A 68 -3.39 -9.94 0.18
CA ALA A 68 -3.29 -8.67 0.92
C ALA A 68 -3.38 -7.45 -0.01
N LEU A 69 -2.65 -7.47 -1.15
CA LEU A 69 -2.66 -6.38 -2.11
C LEU A 69 -4.00 -6.24 -2.84
N LEU A 70 -4.49 -7.32 -3.45
CA LEU A 70 -5.72 -7.30 -4.25
C LEU A 70 -6.94 -6.99 -3.38
N GLY A 71 -7.04 -7.62 -2.20
CA GLY A 71 -8.09 -7.32 -1.22
C GLY A 71 -8.04 -5.87 -0.75
N GLY A 72 -6.83 -5.30 -0.59
CA GLY A 72 -6.65 -3.90 -0.23
C GLY A 72 -7.12 -2.93 -1.31
N LEU A 73 -6.80 -3.21 -2.57
CA LEU A 73 -7.26 -2.42 -3.72
C LEU A 73 -8.79 -2.49 -3.86
N GLN A 74 -9.36 -3.68 -3.75
CA GLN A 74 -10.80 -3.89 -3.81
C GLN A 74 -11.51 -3.17 -2.66
N ALA A 75 -10.99 -3.25 -1.44
CA ALA A 75 -11.56 -2.55 -0.30
C ALA A 75 -11.45 -1.02 -0.45
N ALA A 76 -10.39 -0.49 -1.04
CA ALA A 76 -10.27 0.94 -1.34
C ALA A 76 -11.35 1.40 -2.34
N GLU A 77 -11.66 0.59 -3.36
CA GLU A 77 -12.76 0.83 -4.29
C GLU A 77 -14.13 0.75 -3.58
N GLN A 78 -14.31 -0.21 -2.68
CA GLN A 78 -15.54 -0.36 -1.90
C GLN A 78 -15.79 0.80 -0.94
N ILE A 79 -14.75 1.34 -0.26
CA ILE A 79 -14.87 2.57 0.53
C ILE A 79 -15.33 3.73 -0.36
N SER A 80 -14.75 3.83 -1.55
CA SER A 80 -15.00 4.94 -2.47
C SER A 80 -16.39 4.88 -3.13
N SER A 81 -17.06 3.73 -3.09
CA SER A 81 -18.37 3.50 -3.71
C SER A 81 -19.51 3.27 -2.72
N ALA A 82 -19.23 2.86 -1.49
CA ALA A 82 -20.26 2.58 -0.49
C ALA A 82 -20.68 3.87 0.25
N LEU A 83 -21.79 4.47 -0.16
CA LEU A 83 -22.34 5.72 0.42
C LEU A 83 -22.42 5.73 1.95
N THR A 84 -22.82 4.62 2.57
CA THR A 84 -22.87 4.50 4.04
C THR A 84 -21.51 4.70 4.68
N TRP A 85 -20.48 4.05 4.12
CA TRP A 85 -19.10 4.16 4.59
C TRP A 85 -18.52 5.54 4.30
N ILE A 86 -18.77 6.09 3.11
CA ILE A 86 -18.39 7.46 2.74
C ILE A 86 -18.89 8.45 3.79
N ASN A 87 -20.18 8.41 4.13
CA ASN A 87 -20.75 9.33 5.10
C ASN A 87 -20.18 9.10 6.50
N GLN A 88 -20.13 7.85 6.98
CA GLN A 88 -19.61 7.54 8.31
C GLN A 88 -18.13 7.94 8.48
N VAL A 89 -17.31 7.64 7.48
CA VAL A 89 -15.88 7.96 7.49
C VAL A 89 -15.69 9.46 7.43
N TYR A 90 -16.34 10.15 6.49
CA TYR A 90 -16.14 11.60 6.36
C TYR A 90 -16.78 12.40 7.50
N ASP A 91 -17.87 11.92 8.11
CA ASP A 91 -18.41 12.51 9.33
C ASP A 91 -17.38 12.42 10.47
N ALA A 92 -16.74 11.26 10.65
CA ALA A 92 -15.67 11.06 11.64
C ALA A 92 -14.43 11.93 11.34
N LEU A 93 -14.17 12.22 10.07
CA LEU A 93 -13.06 13.05 9.59
C LEU A 93 -13.42 14.53 9.42
N HIS A 94 -14.49 15.00 10.07
CA HIS A 94 -14.93 16.41 10.02
C HIS A 94 -15.16 16.94 8.59
N ASN A 95 -15.71 16.10 7.71
CA ASN A 95 -15.98 16.36 6.30
C ASN A 95 -14.75 16.63 5.43
N GLN A 96 -13.55 16.19 5.86
CA GLN A 96 -12.36 16.24 5.02
C GLN A 96 -12.36 15.07 4.02
N GLN A 97 -12.73 15.36 2.78
CA GLN A 97 -12.78 14.36 1.72
C GLN A 97 -11.40 14.15 1.10
N HIS A 98 -10.71 13.13 1.58
CA HIS A 98 -9.45 12.65 1.01
C HIS A 98 -9.58 11.20 0.57
N PRO A 99 -9.02 10.82 -0.59
CA PRO A 99 -8.98 9.42 -0.98
C PRO A 99 -8.18 8.61 0.05
N PRO A 100 -8.60 7.39 0.38
CA PRO A 100 -7.85 6.54 1.30
C PRO A 100 -6.49 6.21 0.71
N ARG A 101 -5.45 6.34 1.53
CA ARG A 101 -4.15 5.74 1.21
C ARG A 101 -4.19 4.27 1.56
N LEU A 102 -3.50 3.45 0.79
CA LEU A 102 -3.45 2.01 1.02
C LEU A 102 -2.10 1.64 1.65
N VAL A 103 -2.15 0.88 2.74
CA VAL A 103 -0.99 0.25 3.37
C VAL A 103 -1.22 -1.25 3.26
N VAL A 104 -0.32 -1.94 2.55
CA VAL A 104 -0.37 -3.41 2.42
C VAL A 104 0.74 -4.01 3.25
N ILE A 105 0.38 -5.02 4.05
CA ILE A 105 1.28 -5.68 4.98
C ILE A 105 1.26 -7.17 4.71
N SER A 106 2.43 -7.74 4.45
CA SER A 106 2.58 -9.17 4.13
C SER A 106 3.96 -9.67 4.58
N ARG A 107 4.16 -10.96 4.77
CA ARG A 107 5.50 -11.47 5.18
C ARG A 107 6.58 -11.22 4.14
N GLN A 108 6.20 -11.38 2.88
CA GLN A 108 7.03 -11.14 1.72
C GLN A 108 6.33 -10.09 0.85
N PRO A 109 7.07 -9.23 0.14
CA PRO A 109 6.45 -8.27 -0.76
C PRO A 109 5.72 -9.01 -1.90
N PRO A 110 4.59 -8.47 -2.39
CA PRO A 110 3.91 -9.03 -3.55
C PRO A 110 4.81 -8.93 -4.80
N PRO A 111 4.64 -9.81 -5.81
CA PRO A 111 5.37 -9.71 -7.06
C PRO A 111 5.13 -8.34 -7.73
N GLY A 112 6.19 -7.74 -8.27
CA GLY A 112 6.12 -6.42 -8.91
C GLY A 112 5.99 -5.25 -7.93
N ALA A 113 6.27 -5.46 -6.63
CA ALA A 113 6.23 -4.42 -5.60
C ALA A 113 6.94 -3.12 -6.00
N ASP A 114 8.14 -3.21 -6.58
CA ASP A 114 8.92 -2.03 -7.00
C ASP A 114 8.18 -1.21 -8.07
N SER A 115 7.68 -1.89 -9.11
CA SER A 115 6.91 -1.25 -10.19
C SER A 115 5.62 -0.60 -9.67
N ILE A 116 4.95 -1.27 -8.72
CA ILE A 116 3.71 -0.80 -8.13
C ILE A 116 3.95 0.42 -7.23
N LEU A 117 4.98 0.39 -6.38
CA LEU A 117 5.36 1.52 -5.53
C LEU A 117 5.77 2.73 -6.37
N ALA A 118 6.52 2.52 -7.46
CA ALA A 118 6.90 3.58 -8.38
C ALA A 118 5.69 4.23 -9.10
N ALA A 119 4.64 3.44 -9.37
CA ALA A 119 3.43 3.92 -10.05
C ALA A 119 2.39 4.54 -9.10
N CYS A 120 2.39 4.16 -7.81
CA CYS A 120 1.31 4.49 -6.89
C CYS A 120 1.83 5.15 -5.59
N ALA A 121 1.99 6.48 -5.59
CA ALA A 121 2.45 7.23 -4.42
C ALA A 121 1.52 7.15 -3.19
N CYS A 122 0.25 6.74 -3.39
CA CYS A 122 -0.72 6.56 -2.31
C CYS A 122 -0.66 5.17 -1.65
N LEU A 123 0.20 4.29 -2.15
CA LEU A 123 0.38 2.92 -1.68
C LEU A 123 1.70 2.80 -0.91
N LYS A 124 1.66 2.16 0.25
CA LYS A 124 2.84 1.74 0.99
C LYS A 124 2.81 0.23 1.17
N LEU A 125 3.98 -0.40 1.07
CA LEU A 125 4.17 -1.82 1.31
C LEU A 125 5.08 -2.01 2.51
N PHE A 126 4.67 -2.86 3.45
CA PHE A 126 5.49 -3.29 4.58
C PHE A 126 5.63 -4.81 4.56
N SER A 127 6.84 -5.26 4.86
CA SER A 127 7.05 -6.64 5.30
C SER A 127 7.06 -6.73 6.80
N TYR A 128 6.60 -7.86 7.36
CA TYR A 128 6.61 -8.06 8.80
C TYR A 128 7.30 -9.36 9.20
N LYS A 129 7.91 -9.33 10.39
CA LYS A 129 8.40 -10.51 11.12
C LYS A 129 7.77 -10.51 12.51
N VAL A 130 7.36 -11.67 12.98
CA VAL A 130 6.81 -11.82 14.33
C VAL A 130 7.94 -12.20 15.26
N LEU A 131 8.11 -11.40 16.31
CA LEU A 131 9.15 -11.56 17.31
C LEU A 131 8.53 -11.82 18.67
N GLN A 132 9.09 -12.77 19.40
CA GLN A 132 8.80 -12.99 20.81
C GLN A 132 9.97 -12.46 21.63
N VAL A 133 9.72 -11.46 22.47
CA VAL A 133 10.72 -10.82 23.33
C VAL A 133 10.31 -11.01 24.78
N ASN A 134 11.10 -11.78 25.53
CA ASN A 134 10.82 -12.08 26.95
C ASN A 134 9.41 -12.62 27.26
N GLY A 135 8.76 -13.27 26.28
CA GLY A 135 7.40 -13.83 26.41
C GLY A 135 6.30 -12.97 25.79
N GLU A 136 6.60 -11.73 25.41
CA GLU A 136 5.67 -10.84 24.70
C GLU A 136 5.85 -10.99 23.18
N THR A 137 4.75 -11.07 22.45
CA THR A 137 4.74 -11.15 20.99
C THR A 137 4.59 -9.74 20.42
N GLY A 138 5.40 -9.40 19.41
CA GLY A 138 5.34 -8.13 18.71
C GLY A 138 5.70 -8.26 17.23
N LEU A 139 5.49 -7.17 16.49
CA LEU A 139 5.84 -7.08 15.08
C LEU A 139 7.11 -6.25 14.88
N TRP A 140 7.95 -6.74 13.99
CA TRP A 140 8.99 -5.97 13.35
C TRP A 140 8.54 -5.66 11.93
N LEU A 141 8.34 -4.38 11.61
CA LEU A 141 7.84 -3.89 10.34
C LEU A 141 8.98 -3.25 9.53
N GLU A 142 9.12 -3.64 8.27
CA GLU A 142 10.14 -3.13 7.34
C GLU A 142 9.45 -2.54 6.11
N ALA A 143 9.65 -1.25 5.82
CA ALA A 143 9.17 -0.66 4.59
C ALA A 143 9.88 -1.29 3.38
N VAL A 144 9.14 -1.65 2.34
CA VAL A 144 9.72 -2.34 1.17
C VAL A 144 10.56 -1.39 0.32
N ASP A 145 10.26 -0.10 0.30
CA ASP A 145 10.99 0.95 -0.45
C ASP A 145 12.42 1.16 0.08
N GLU A 146 12.68 0.83 1.36
CA GLU A 146 13.97 1.08 2.02
C GLU A 146 15.02 -0.02 1.80
N ARG A 147 14.68 -1.11 1.10
CA ARG A 147 15.62 -2.25 0.86
C ARG A 147 16.76 -1.96 -0.11
N GLN A 148 16.83 -0.77 -0.70
CA GLN A 148 17.91 -0.40 -1.64
C GLN A 148 19.15 0.23 -0.98
N ALA A 149 19.25 0.26 0.35
CA ALA A 149 20.38 0.86 1.07
C ALA A 149 21.37 -0.14 1.70
N GLU A 150 21.44 -1.40 1.26
CA GLU A 150 22.58 -2.27 1.57
C GLU A 150 23.49 -2.40 0.34
N PRO A 151 24.78 -1.99 0.41
CA PRO A 151 25.71 -2.17 -0.68
C PRO A 151 26.15 -3.63 -0.74
N ASP A 152 25.66 -4.35 -1.75
CA ASP A 152 26.22 -5.63 -2.16
C ASP A 152 27.66 -5.40 -2.63
N THR A 153 28.62 -5.59 -1.72
CA THR A 153 30.03 -5.78 -2.07
C THR A 153 30.17 -7.14 -2.75
N GLY A 154 30.11 -7.14 -4.08
CA GLY A 154 30.22 -8.36 -4.88
C GLY A 154 30.75 -8.10 -6.30
N THR A 155 32.04 -7.76 -6.40
CA THR A 155 32.94 -7.99 -7.55
C THR A 155 32.47 -7.60 -8.97
N VAL A 156 33.11 -6.52 -9.45
CA VAL A 156 33.25 -6.16 -10.87
C VAL A 156 33.92 -7.30 -11.65
N GLN A 157 33.30 -7.76 -12.73
CA GLN A 157 33.99 -8.42 -13.84
C GLN A 157 33.56 -7.80 -15.17
N ALA A 158 34.55 -7.37 -15.94
CA ALA A 158 34.42 -6.53 -17.12
C ALA A 158 34.28 -7.34 -18.43
N ALA A 159 33.32 -6.89 -19.25
CA ALA A 159 33.24 -6.87 -20.73
C ALA A 159 33.13 -8.23 -21.51
N PRO A 160 32.50 -8.27 -22.72
CA PRO A 160 32.79 -7.39 -23.86
C PRO A 160 31.59 -6.66 -24.50
N GLN A 161 31.87 -5.46 -25.01
CA GLN A 161 31.04 -4.65 -25.91
C GLN A 161 30.71 -5.36 -27.23
N PRO A 162 29.49 -5.19 -27.77
CA PRO A 162 29.22 -5.25 -29.21
C PRO A 162 29.18 -3.84 -29.83
N ALA A 163 29.64 -3.78 -31.08
CA ALA A 163 29.83 -2.62 -31.96
C ALA A 163 28.56 -1.76 -32.21
N PRO A 164 28.70 -0.49 -32.61
CA PRO A 164 27.58 0.46 -32.74
C PRO A 164 26.68 0.11 -33.91
N ALA A 165 25.40 -0.14 -33.64
CA ALA A 165 24.35 -0.16 -34.65
C ALA A 165 24.04 1.28 -35.07
N ILE A 166 24.03 1.50 -36.39
CA ILE A 166 23.66 2.75 -37.05
C ILE A 166 22.19 3.04 -36.75
N VAL A 167 21.91 4.15 -36.06
CA VAL A 167 20.56 4.68 -35.81
C VAL A 167 20.26 5.70 -36.91
N PRO A 168 19.25 5.53 -37.76
CA PRO A 168 18.72 6.65 -38.53
C PRO A 168 17.91 7.55 -37.60
N ASP A 169 18.17 8.86 -37.70
CA ASP A 169 17.48 9.96 -37.02
C ASP A 169 15.95 9.79 -37.04
N THR A 170 15.36 9.61 -35.87
CA THR A 170 13.95 9.95 -35.64
C THR A 170 13.85 10.77 -34.37
N GLN A 171 13.59 12.06 -34.54
CA GLN A 171 13.32 13.01 -33.48
C GLN A 171 12.17 12.52 -32.57
N PRO A 172 12.28 12.64 -31.23
CA PRO A 172 11.15 12.40 -30.35
C PRO A 172 10.22 13.62 -30.37
N VAL A 173 9.07 13.49 -31.04
CA VAL A 173 7.96 14.44 -30.90
C VAL A 173 7.33 14.18 -29.53
N ARG A 174 7.41 15.17 -28.63
CA ARG A 174 6.66 15.21 -27.38
C ARG A 174 5.17 15.10 -27.68
N ALA A 175 4.56 13.98 -27.33
CA ALA A 175 3.10 13.86 -27.27
C ALA A 175 2.61 14.70 -26.10
N ALA A 176 1.98 15.84 -26.40
CA ALA A 176 1.14 16.53 -25.45
C ALA A 176 -0.14 15.70 -25.27
N ASP A 177 -0.51 15.42 -24.03
CA ASP A 177 -1.81 14.89 -23.64
C ASP A 177 -2.92 15.84 -24.08
N THR A 178 -3.40 15.67 -25.31
CA THR A 178 -4.70 16.18 -25.74
C THR A 178 -5.70 15.05 -25.59
N LEU A 179 -6.51 15.11 -24.53
CA LEU A 179 -7.73 14.32 -24.44
C LEU A 179 -8.55 14.53 -25.73
N PRO A 180 -9.12 13.46 -26.33
CA PRO A 180 -9.97 13.61 -27.50
C PRO A 180 -11.17 14.49 -27.14
N SER A 181 -11.52 15.40 -28.05
CA SER A 181 -12.73 16.21 -27.90
C SER A 181 -13.96 15.30 -27.90
N LEU A 182 -14.93 15.58 -27.02
CA LEU A 182 -16.19 14.84 -26.97
C LEU A 182 -16.83 14.77 -28.35
N SER A 183 -17.33 13.59 -28.69
CA SER A 183 -18.13 13.35 -29.88
C SER A 183 -19.43 14.16 -29.82
N ASP A 184 -20.05 14.38 -30.97
CA ASP A 184 -21.29 15.16 -31.05
C ASP A 184 -22.47 14.46 -30.34
N GLU A 185 -22.41 13.13 -30.19
CA GLU A 185 -23.37 12.35 -29.40
C GLU A 185 -23.21 12.62 -27.90
N GLU A 186 -21.97 12.64 -27.40
CA GLU A 186 -21.68 12.92 -25.98
C GLU A 186 -22.05 14.36 -25.60
N LYS A 187 -21.81 15.34 -26.49
CA LYS A 187 -22.25 16.73 -26.28
C LYS A 187 -23.77 16.87 -26.16
N LEU A 188 -24.52 16.01 -26.85
CA LEU A 188 -25.98 16.00 -26.84
C LEU A 188 -26.53 15.45 -25.51
N TYR A 189 -25.88 14.41 -24.98
CA TYR A 189 -26.21 13.83 -23.67
C TYR A 189 -26.05 14.85 -22.53
N PHE A 190 -24.92 15.57 -22.47
CA PHE A 190 -24.68 16.57 -21.42
C PHE A 190 -25.55 17.83 -21.51
N ARG A 191 -26.29 18.04 -22.59
CA ARG A 191 -27.27 19.13 -22.72
C ARG A 191 -28.65 18.78 -22.20
N GLN A 192 -28.91 17.51 -21.89
CA GLN A 192 -30.21 17.03 -21.39
C GLN A 192 -30.24 16.81 -19.86
N LEU A 193 -29.10 16.99 -19.19
CA LEU A 193 -28.96 17.13 -17.73
C LEU A 193 -29.10 18.60 -17.34
#